data_AF-A0A534KAI0-F1
#
_entry.id   AF-A0A534KAI0-F1
#
_cell.length_a   1.000
_cell.length_b   1.000
_cell.length_c   1.000
_cell.angle_alpha   90.00
_cell.angle_beta   90.00
_cell.angle_gamma   90.00
#
_symmetry.space_group_name_H-M   'P 1'
#
loop_
_entity.id
_entity.type
_entity.pdbx_description
1 polymer ?
#
loop_
_entity_poly.entity_id
_entity_poly.type
_entity_poly.pdbx_seq_one_letter_code
_entity_poly.pdbx_strand_id
1 'polypeptide(L)' 'MVGLIIGALVLVLGILMAYQRYVAGKKPVEHLCDYCGHMVMAVSDCHHAPVRERFLHGTCMECKKDCRLVCARCKNPL' A
#
# COMPACT_ATOMS: atom_id res chain seq x y z
N MET A 1 12.81 8.10 -39.51
CA MET A 1 11.42 8.02 -38.99
C MET A 1 11.22 6.85 -38.05
N VAL A 2 11.44 5.60 -38.47
CA VAL A 2 11.21 4.40 -37.63
C VAL A 2 12.02 4.43 -36.32
N GLY A 3 13.31 4.78 -36.36
CA GLY A 3 14.13 4.86 -35.14
C GLY A 3 13.66 5.90 -34.11
N LEU A 4 13.09 7.03 -34.56
CA LEU A 4 12.50 8.03 -33.67
C LEU A 4 11.22 7.51 -33.01
N ILE A 5 10.40 6.79 -33.76
CA ILE A 5 9.16 6.18 -33.25
C ILE A 5 9.50 5.12 -32.18
N ILE A 6 10.48 4.26 -32.47
CA ILE A 6 10.94 3.25 -31.50
C ILE A 6 11.54 3.92 -30.26
N GLY A 7 12.38 4.94 -30.43
CA GLY A 7 12.97 5.68 -29.32
C GLY A 7 11.89 6.32 -28.41
N ALA A 8 10.89 6.97 -29.01
CA ALA A 8 9.77 7.55 -28.27
C ALA A 8 8.96 6.49 -27.51
N LEU A 9 8.67 5.34 -28.13
CA LEU A 9 7.93 4.25 -27.49
C LEU A 9 8.68 3.68 -26.28
N VAL A 10 10.00 3.48 -26.40
CA VAL A 10 10.83 2.99 -25.28
C VAL A 10 10.84 3.99 -24.12
N LEU A 11 10.91 5.29 -24.43
CA LEU A 11 10.91 6.35 -23.41
C LEU A 11 9.55 6.40 -22.67
N VAL A 12 8.45 6.32 -23.39
CA VAL A 12 7.09 6.24 -22.82
C VAL A 12 6.94 5.01 -21.92
N LEU A 13 7.39 3.83 -22.39
CA LEU A 13 7.39 2.60 -21.60
C LEU A 13 8.19 2.76 -20.30
N GLY A 14 9.38 3.35 -20.37
CA GLY A 14 10.21 3.62 -19.19
C GLY A 14 9.49 4.49 -18.16
N ILE A 15 8.85 5.58 -18.60
CA ILE A 15 8.07 6.47 -17.73
C ILE A 15 6.90 5.72 -17.09
N LEU A 16 6.15 4.94 -17.88
CA LEU A 16 5.01 4.18 -17.37
C LEU A 16 5.42 3.14 -16.32
N MET A 17 6.53 2.42 -16.54
CA MET A 17 7.05 1.48 -15.55
C MET A 17 7.47 2.19 -14.25
N ALA A 18 8.15 3.33 -14.36
CA ALA A 18 8.53 4.13 -13.19
C ALA A 18 7.30 4.62 -12.40
N TYR A 19 6.28 5.09 -13.12
CA TYR A 19 5.02 5.52 -12.54
C TYR A 19 4.29 4.38 -11.84
N GLN A 20 4.20 3.20 -12.47
CA GLN A 20 3.58 2.03 -11.86
C GLN A 20 4.28 1.60 -10.57
N ARG A 21 5.62 1.57 -10.54
CA ARG A 21 6.37 1.26 -9.31
C ARG A 21 6.10 2.25 -8.20
N TYR A 22 6.04 3.55 -8.53
CA TYR A 22 5.74 4.60 -7.57
C TYR A 22 4.32 4.46 -6.98
N VAL A 23 3.31 4.16 -7.81
CA VAL A 23 1.92 4.01 -7.36
C VAL A 23 1.72 2.69 -6.61
N ALA A 24 2.31 1.59 -7.07
CA ALA A 24 2.19 0.28 -6.43
C ALA A 24 2.71 0.30 -4.98
N GLY A 25 3.79 1.05 -4.72
CA GLY A 25 4.30 1.24 -3.35
C GLY A 25 3.42 2.10 -2.43
N LYS A 26 2.35 2.71 -2.96
CA LYS A 26 1.43 3.58 -2.20
C LYS A 26 0.03 3.02 -2.04
N LYS A 27 -0.32 1.91 -2.70
CA LYS A 27 -1.65 1.33 -2.55
C LYS A 27 -1.77 0.72 -1.15
N PRO A 28 -2.73 1.15 -0.31
CA PRO A 28 -3.03 0.46 0.92
C PRO A 28 -3.51 -0.95 0.55
N VAL A 29 -2.88 -1.96 1.14
CA VAL A 29 -3.29 -3.35 0.96
C VAL A 29 -4.54 -3.56 1.81
N GLU A 30 -5.63 -4.02 1.18
CA GLU A 30 -6.82 -4.44 1.91
C GLU A 30 -6.61 -5.86 2.41
N HIS A 31 -6.90 -6.09 3.69
CA HIS A 31 -6.82 -7.39 4.32
C HIS A 31 -8.21 -7.93 4.58
N LEU A 32 -8.39 -9.23 4.41
CA LEU A 32 -9.61 -9.91 4.84
C LEU A 32 -9.55 -10.05 6.37
N CYS A 33 -10.54 -9.52 7.07
CA CYS A 33 -10.62 -9.71 8.51
C CYS A 33 -11.39 -11.00 8.83
N ASP A 34 -10.73 -11.96 9.47
CA ASP A 34 -11.35 -13.25 9.85
C ASP A 34 -12.51 -13.11 10.84
N TYR A 35 -12.56 -12.00 11.59
CA TYR A 35 -13.62 -11.75 12.57
C TYR A 35 -14.89 -11.16 11.96
N CYS A 36 -14.75 -10.17 11.07
CA CYS A 36 -15.91 -9.49 10.49
C CYS A 36 -16.25 -9.94 9.07
N GLY A 37 -15.38 -10.75 8.43
CA GLY A 37 -15.58 -11.30 7.09
C GLY A 37 -15.51 -10.28 5.95
N HIS A 38 -15.05 -9.05 6.23
CA HIS A 38 -14.96 -7.98 5.25
C HIS A 38 -13.51 -7.67 4.89
N MET A 39 -13.30 -7.29 3.62
CA MET A 39 -12.07 -6.65 3.17
C MET A 39 -12.01 -5.25 3.78
N VAL A 40 -10.97 -4.98 4.54
CA VAL A 40 -10.79 -3.73 5.28
C VAL A 40 -9.35 -3.24 5.14
N MET A 41 -9.15 -1.93 5.28
CA MET A 41 -7.81 -1.39 5.49
C MET A 41 -7.34 -1.70 6.92
N ALA A 42 -6.07 -2.05 7.07
CA ALA A 42 -5.44 -2.13 8.37
C ALA A 42 -5.19 -0.73 8.94
N VAL A 43 -5.35 -0.59 10.25
CA VAL A 43 -4.98 0.60 11.02
C VAL A 43 -4.08 0.22 12.18
N SER A 44 -3.41 1.20 12.79
CA SER A 44 -2.52 0.94 13.92
C SER A 44 -3.31 0.63 15.19
N ASP A 45 -2.80 -0.29 16.01
CA ASP A 45 -3.34 -0.58 17.34
C ASP A 45 -3.27 0.63 18.31
N CYS A 46 -2.26 1.49 18.14
CA CYS A 46 -2.04 2.63 19.02
C CYS A 46 -3.02 3.80 18.78
N HIS A 47 -3.06 4.35 17.56
CA HIS A 47 -3.83 5.58 17.26
C HIS A 47 -4.99 5.32 16.30
N HIS A 48 -5.17 4.08 15.83
CA HIS A 48 -6.16 3.73 14.79
C HIS A 48 -5.98 4.58 13.52
N ALA A 49 -4.73 4.96 13.26
CA ALA A 49 -4.34 5.75 12.10
C ALA A 49 -3.89 4.84 10.95
N PRO A 50 -3.88 5.34 9.70
CA PRO A 50 -3.31 4.62 8.57
C PRO A 50 -1.87 4.17 8.86
N VAL A 51 -1.54 2.97 8.40
CA VAL A 51 -0.24 2.33 8.61
C VAL A 51 0.51 2.20 7.30
N ARG A 52 1.83 2.30 7.38
CA ARG A 52 2.72 1.90 6.29
C ARG A 52 3.11 0.45 6.51
N GLU A 53 2.58 -0.46 5.71
CA GLU A 53 2.86 -1.89 5.85
C GLU A 53 4.20 -2.31 5.26
N ARG A 54 4.89 -3.19 5.99
CA ARG A 54 6.03 -3.99 5.55
C ARG A 54 5.85 -5.41 6.10
N PHE A 55 5.50 -6.37 5.23
CA PHE A 55 5.56 -7.82 5.53
C PHE A 55 4.93 -8.27 6.86
N LEU A 56 3.73 -7.79 7.22
CA LEU A 56 2.97 -8.02 8.49
C LEU A 56 3.27 -7.08 9.67
N HIS A 57 4.23 -6.15 9.54
CA HIS A 57 4.40 -5.08 10.51
C HIS A 57 3.96 -3.76 9.89
N GLY A 58 3.16 -2.99 10.63
CA GLY A 58 2.79 -1.64 10.25
C GLY A 58 3.67 -0.63 10.98
N THR A 59 4.06 0.45 10.30
CA THR A 59 4.50 1.66 11.01
C THR A 59 3.35 2.64 11.03
N CYS A 60 2.96 3.10 12.23
CA CYS A 60 1.88 4.09 12.38
C CYS A 60 2.30 5.42 11.74
N MET A 61 1.46 6.01 10.90
CA MET A 61 1.78 7.29 10.24
C MET A 61 1.83 8.47 11.23
N GLU A 62 1.15 8.38 12.38
CA GLU A 62 1.14 9.44 13.40
C GLU A 62 2.36 9.37 14.32
N CYS A 63 2.53 8.25 15.03
CA CYS A 63 3.60 8.11 16.02
C CYS A 63 4.93 7.61 15.43
N LYS A 64 4.94 7.16 14.17
CA LYS A 64 6.11 6.61 13.44
C LYS A 64 6.80 5.43 14.14
N LYS A 65 6.11 4.78 15.06
CA LYS A 65 6.57 3.56 15.74
C LYS A 65 6.00 2.34 15.04
N ASP A 66 6.70 1.22 15.20
CA ASP A 66 6.17 -0.08 14.81
C ASP A 66 4.94 -0.41 15.65
N CYS A 67 3.91 -0.91 14.98
CA CYS A 67 2.59 -1.14 15.52
C CYS A 67 2.00 -2.42 14.93
N ARG A 68 1.05 -3.02 15.66
CA ARG A 68 0.29 -4.16 15.15
C ARG A 68 -0.84 -3.66 14.25
N LEU A 69 -1.16 -4.48 13.26
CA LEU A 69 -2.23 -4.23 12.30
C LEU A 69 -3.55 -4.68 12.91
N VAL A 70 -4.52 -3.78 12.97
CA VAL A 70 -5.88 -4.08 13.43
C VAL A 70 -6.91 -3.69 12.37
N CYS A 71 -8.05 -4.38 12.38
CA CYS A 71 -9.15 -4.12 11.50
C CYS A 71 -9.76 -2.73 11.76
N ALA A 72 -9.87 -1.88 10.73
CA ALA A 72 -10.50 -0.56 10.84
C ALA A 72 -11.94 -0.57 11.37
N ARG A 73 -12.65 -1.70 11.23
CA ARG A 73 -14.07 -1.82 11.59
C ARG A 73 -14.29 -2.46 12.97
N CYS A 74 -13.75 -3.65 13.19
CA CYS A 74 -13.98 -4.39 14.45
C CYS A 74 -12.83 -4.24 15.46
N LYS A 75 -11.72 -3.59 15.09
CA LYS A 75 -10.55 -3.33 15.95
C LYS A 75 -9.85 -4.59 16.49
N ASN A 76 -10.22 -5.77 15.98
CA ASN A 76 -9.49 -7.01 16.24
C ASN A 76 -8.20 -7.05 15.42
N PRO A 77 -7.19 -7.82 15.86
CA PRO A 77 -5.99 -8.08 15.07
C PRO A 77 -6.36 -8.73 13.72
N LEU A 78 -5.63 -8.32 12.68
CA LEU A 78 -5.65 -8.95 11.35
C LEU A 78 -4.65 -10.11 11.29
#